data_AF-A0A496AY98-F1
#
_entry.id   AF-A0A496AY98-F1
#
_cell.length_a   1.000
_cell.length_b   1.000
_cell.length_c   1.000
_cell.angle_alpha   90.00
_cell.angle_beta   90.00
_cell.angle_gamma   90.00
#
_symmetry.space_group_name_H-M   'P 1'
#
loop_
_entity.id
_entity.type
_entity.pdbx_description
1 polymer ?
#
loop_
_entity_poly.entity_id
_entity_poly.type
_entity_poly.pdbx_seq_one_letter_code
_entity_poly.pdbx_strand_id
1 'polypeptide(L)'
;MKVRSTFRILALLIALLIFRSHSVFGRGPRPKKPEVKRKPISAEVQAKRDAEDDLNKRFWIGTGCAFILLPALGCFAGASVARVNPGSDFDAECGLAIGSILAAGPLVLMLGHQPTPPPERFIGKSPEYIVVYTNVYKKRTRQLSRPYTAQGMVIGCVITGGLGILMGQIFENLE
;
A
#
# COMPACT_ATOMS: atom_id res chain seq x y z
N MET A 1 -8.65 35.87 -7.62
CA MET A 1 -7.70 34.82 -8.07
C MET A 1 -6.76 34.24 -6.99
N LYS A 2 -6.54 34.84 -5.80
CA LYS A 2 -5.59 34.33 -4.79
C LYS A 2 -5.97 33.02 -4.09
N VAL A 3 -7.26 32.72 -3.94
CA VAL A 3 -7.77 31.58 -3.14
C VAL A 3 -7.39 30.21 -3.72
N ARG A 4 -7.23 30.10 -5.05
CA ARG A 4 -6.82 28.86 -5.72
C ARG A 4 -5.35 28.50 -5.43
N SER A 5 -4.49 29.47 -5.11
CA SER A 5 -3.05 29.23 -4.87
C SER A 5 -2.78 28.70 -3.46
N THR A 6 -3.44 29.25 -2.45
CA THR A 6 -3.29 28.80 -1.05
C THR A 6 -3.78 27.38 -0.84
N PHE A 7 -4.88 26.97 -1.48
CA PHE A 7 -5.37 25.60 -1.40
C PHE A 7 -4.36 24.58 -1.99
N ARG A 8 -3.67 24.94 -3.08
CA ARG A 8 -2.65 24.09 -3.72
C ARG A 8 -1.42 23.89 -2.82
N ILE A 9 -0.94 24.98 -2.21
CA ILE A 9 0.20 24.94 -1.29
C ILE A 9 -0.16 24.09 -0.06
N LEU A 10 -1.38 24.23 0.46
CA LEU A 10 -1.84 23.45 1.60
C LEU A 10 -1.96 21.96 1.27
N ALA A 11 -2.51 21.61 0.11
CA ALA A 11 -2.63 20.21 -0.34
C ALA A 11 -1.24 19.56 -0.52
N LEU A 12 -0.28 20.27 -1.13
CA LEU A 12 1.11 19.82 -1.25
C LEU A 12 1.80 19.68 0.12
N LEU A 13 1.57 20.62 1.04
CA LEU A 13 2.11 20.55 2.40
C LEU A 13 1.55 19.35 3.16
N ILE A 14 0.24 19.08 3.07
CA ILE A 14 -0.39 17.92 3.69
C ILE A 14 0.18 16.63 3.08
N ALA A 15 0.31 16.56 1.74
CA ALA A 15 0.92 15.43 1.06
C ALA A 15 2.37 15.19 1.52
N LEU A 16 3.18 16.25 1.61
CA LEU A 16 4.56 16.19 2.06
C LEU A 16 4.68 15.83 3.55
N LEU A 17 3.77 16.30 4.41
CA LEU A 17 3.73 15.94 5.84
C LEU A 17 3.37 14.47 6.04
N ILE A 18 2.42 13.94 5.25
CA ILE A 18 2.09 12.50 5.24
C ILE A 18 3.29 11.68 4.73
N PHE A 19 4.02 12.15 3.70
CA PHE A 19 5.18 11.44 3.18
C PHE A 19 6.40 11.52 4.11
N ARG A 20 6.62 12.66 4.77
CA ARG A 20 7.75 12.89 5.69
C ARG A 20 7.58 12.13 7.00
N SER A 21 6.35 11.96 7.49
CA SER A 21 6.06 11.13 8.66
C SER A 21 6.25 9.61 8.39
N HIS A 22 6.20 9.18 7.12
CA HIS A 22 6.37 7.78 6.75
C HIS A 22 7.74 7.41 6.16
N SER A 23 8.62 8.36 5.87
CA SER A 23 9.95 8.10 5.29
C SER A 23 11.01 7.59 6.29
N VAL A 24 10.62 7.13 7.48
CA VAL A 24 11.42 6.20 8.30
C VAL A 24 11.38 4.78 7.68
N PHE A 25 11.61 4.70 6.36
CA PHE A 25 11.34 3.54 5.51
C PHE A 25 12.59 3.10 4.77
N GLY A 26 13.53 2.54 5.54
CA GLY A 26 14.69 1.87 5.00
C GLY A 26 15.47 1.18 6.09
N ARG A 27 14.95 0.07 6.62
CA ARG A 27 15.91 -0.95 7.08
C ARG A 27 16.46 -1.57 5.80
N GLY A 28 17.63 -1.13 5.39
CA GLY A 28 18.45 -1.86 4.42
C GLY A 28 18.64 -3.32 4.86
N PRO A 29 19.24 -4.18 4.02
CA PRO A 29 19.57 -5.55 4.42
C PRO A 29 20.18 -5.53 5.81
N ARG A 30 19.51 -6.16 6.78
CA ARG A 30 19.96 -6.09 8.17
C ARG A 30 21.38 -6.65 8.18
N PRO A 31 22.38 -5.90 8.66
CA PRO A 31 23.70 -6.47 8.86
C PRO A 31 23.52 -7.73 9.72
N LYS A 32 24.17 -8.84 9.34
CA LYS A 32 24.21 -10.06 10.17
C LYS A 32 24.65 -9.61 11.56
N LYS A 33 23.73 -9.65 12.52
CA LYS A 33 24.00 -9.19 13.88
C LYS A 33 25.17 -10.03 14.40
N PRO A 34 26.25 -9.42 14.92
CA PRO A 34 27.32 -10.18 15.54
C PRO A 34 26.73 -11.08 16.61
N GLU A 35 27.25 -12.30 16.68
CA GLU A 35 26.78 -13.36 17.56
C GLU A 35 27.10 -13.00 19.02
N VAL A 36 26.27 -12.14 19.60
CA VAL A 36 26.37 -11.79 21.02
C VAL A 36 25.85 -12.99 21.81
N LYS A 37 26.69 -13.57 22.69
CA LYS A 37 26.30 -14.57 23.71
C LYS A 37 25.24 -13.96 24.65
N ARG A 38 23.98 -13.93 24.21
CA ARG A 38 22.83 -13.52 25.00
C ARG A 38 22.32 -14.74 25.74
N LYS A 39 21.82 -14.55 26.98
CA LYS A 39 21.03 -15.56 27.67
C LYS A 39 19.97 -16.10 26.70
N PRO A 40 19.72 -17.43 26.68
CA PRO A 40 18.74 -18.03 25.79
C PRO A 40 17.40 -17.32 26.01
N ILE A 41 17.02 -16.51 25.02
CA ILE A 41 15.70 -15.91 24.98
C ILE A 41 14.73 -17.07 24.86
N SER A 42 13.62 -17.06 25.61
CA SER A 42 12.63 -18.13 25.48
C SER A 42 12.20 -18.27 24.02
N ALA A 43 12.01 -19.50 23.57
CA ALA A 43 11.58 -19.79 22.19
C ALA A 43 10.34 -18.96 21.81
N GLU A 44 9.46 -18.70 22.77
CA GLU A 44 8.27 -17.86 22.61
C GLU A 44 8.59 -16.40 22.29
N VAL A 45 9.52 -15.77 23.01
CA VAL A 45 9.89 -14.36 22.78
C VAL A 45 10.61 -14.21 21.44
N GLN A 46 11.44 -15.19 21.06
CA GLN A 46 12.07 -15.22 19.74
C GLN A 46 11.02 -15.36 18.64
N ALA A 47 10.09 -16.31 18.77
CA ALA A 47 9.03 -16.54 17.79
C ALA A 47 8.16 -15.30 17.58
N LYS A 48 7.80 -14.59 18.65
CA LYS A 48 7.03 -13.33 18.55
C LYS A 48 7.77 -12.24 17.77
N ARG A 49 9.06 -12.05 18.06
CA ARG A 49 9.87 -11.03 17.40
C ARG A 49 10.08 -11.35 15.92
N ASP A 50 10.44 -12.59 15.61
CA ASP A 50 10.67 -13.01 14.22
C ASP A 50 9.37 -12.92 13.41
N ALA A 51 8.24 -13.33 14.00
CA ALA A 51 6.93 -13.21 13.35
C ALA A 51 6.54 -11.75 13.07
N GLU A 52 6.88 -10.80 13.94
CA GLU A 52 6.62 -9.37 13.71
C GLU A 52 7.57 -8.76 12.67
N ASP A 53 8.82 -9.24 12.62
CA ASP A 53 9.84 -8.76 11.70
C ASP A 53 9.59 -9.23 10.25
N ASP A 54 8.93 -10.37 10.07
CA ASP A 54 8.61 -10.95 8.75
C ASP A 54 7.31 -10.38 8.14
N LEU A 55 6.60 -9.51 8.87
CA LEU A 55 5.39 -8.86 8.34
C LEU A 55 5.76 -7.79 7.32
N ASN A 56 5.38 -8.02 6.07
CA ASN A 56 5.59 -7.07 4.99
C ASN A 56 4.57 -5.92 5.04
N LYS A 57 4.84 -4.90 5.86
CA LYS A 57 4.00 -3.69 5.97
C LYS A 57 3.87 -2.94 4.63
N ARG A 58 4.93 -2.95 3.81
CA ARG A 58 4.96 -2.30 2.48
C ARG A 58 3.92 -2.89 1.56
N PHE A 59 3.81 -4.21 1.57
CA PHE A 59 2.82 -4.93 0.77
C PHE A 59 1.41 -4.41 1.07
N TRP A 60 1.00 -4.34 2.34
CA TRP A 60 -0.34 -3.90 2.74
C TRP A 60 -0.63 -2.43 2.39
N ILE A 61 0.36 -1.54 2.51
CA ILE A 61 0.24 -0.15 2.05
C ILE A 61 0.06 -0.12 0.53
N GLY A 62 0.87 -0.88 -0.21
CA GLY A 62 0.78 -0.98 -1.67
C GLY A 62 -0.58 -1.48 -2.14
N THR A 63 -1.14 -2.50 -1.47
CA THR A 63 -2.50 -2.99 -1.72
C THR A 63 -3.54 -1.86 -1.58
N GLY A 64 -3.42 -1.03 -0.55
CA GLY A 64 -4.31 0.11 -0.34
C GLY A 64 -4.17 1.19 -1.42
N CYS A 65 -2.94 1.52 -1.82
CA CYS A 65 -2.70 2.47 -2.91
C CYS A 65 -3.29 1.97 -4.23
N ALA A 66 -3.07 0.70 -4.58
CA ALA A 66 -3.57 0.11 -5.82
C ALA A 66 -5.10 0.16 -5.92
N PHE A 67 -5.80 0.02 -4.79
CA PHE A 67 -7.25 0.11 -4.74
C PHE A 67 -7.80 1.49 -5.19
N ILE A 68 -7.02 2.56 -5.00
CA ILE A 68 -7.41 3.93 -5.38
C ILE A 68 -6.82 4.33 -6.74
N LEU A 69 -5.57 3.94 -7.01
CA LEU A 69 -4.86 4.35 -8.21
C LEU A 69 -5.42 3.67 -9.46
N LEU A 70 -5.75 2.36 -9.40
CA LEU A 70 -6.21 1.62 -10.59
C LEU A 70 -7.56 2.12 -11.12
N PRO A 71 -8.60 2.37 -10.30
CA PRO A 71 -9.85 2.94 -10.79
C PRO A 71 -9.67 4.34 -11.37
N ALA A 72 -8.86 5.17 -10.70
CA ALA A 72 -8.62 6.54 -11.15
C ALA A 72 -7.87 6.61 -12.50
N LEU A 73 -6.89 5.74 -12.70
CA LEU A 73 -6.21 5.60 -13.99
C LEU A 73 -7.18 5.13 -15.08
N GLY A 74 -8.09 4.21 -14.74
CA GLY A 74 -9.17 3.78 -15.62
C GLY A 74 -10.06 4.95 -16.05
N CYS A 75 -10.58 5.74 -15.09
CA CYS A 75 -11.35 6.96 -15.38
C CYS A 75 -10.60 7.91 -16.31
N PHE A 76 -9.32 8.15 -16.01
CA PHE A 76 -8.50 9.08 -16.78
C PHE A 76 -8.29 8.59 -18.22
N ALA A 77 -8.02 7.31 -18.41
CA ALA A 77 -7.91 6.71 -19.72
C ALA A 77 -9.21 6.81 -20.52
N GLY A 78 -10.36 6.50 -19.89
CA GLY A 78 -11.69 6.63 -20.50
C GLY A 78 -11.99 8.06 -20.95
N ALA A 79 -11.76 9.05 -20.07
CA ALA A 79 -11.95 10.46 -20.41
C ALA A 79 -11.02 10.93 -21.53
N SER A 80 -9.78 10.41 -21.59
CA SER A 80 -8.82 10.75 -22.63
C SER A 80 -9.24 10.18 -23.99
N VAL A 81 -9.72 8.94 -24.03
CA VAL A 81 -10.22 8.30 -25.26
C VAL A 81 -11.45 9.03 -25.80
N ALA A 82 -12.41 9.35 -24.94
CA ALA A 82 -13.62 10.08 -25.33
C ALA A 82 -13.32 11.46 -25.94
N ARG A 83 -12.22 12.12 -25.52
CA ARG A 83 -11.77 13.39 -26.09
C ARG A 83 -11.14 13.24 -27.47
N VAL A 84 -10.31 12.20 -27.67
CA VAL A 84 -9.62 11.97 -28.94
C VAL A 84 -10.57 11.42 -29.99
N ASN A 85 -11.58 10.65 -29.60
CA ASN A 85 -12.56 10.04 -30.49
C ASN A 85 -14.00 10.33 -30.02
N PRO A 86 -14.53 11.54 -30.26
CA PRO A 86 -15.90 11.89 -29.91
C PRO A 86 -16.87 11.06 -30.77
N GLY A 87 -17.32 9.93 -30.23
CA GLY A 87 -18.08 8.90 -30.94
C GLY A 87 -17.71 7.47 -30.53
N SER A 88 -16.62 7.28 -29.79
CA SER A 88 -16.36 6.00 -29.13
C SER A 88 -17.34 5.77 -27.99
N ASP A 89 -17.87 4.55 -27.89
CA ASP A 89 -18.65 4.08 -26.73
C ASP A 89 -17.81 3.99 -25.45
N PHE A 90 -16.50 4.24 -25.54
CA PHE A 90 -15.57 4.17 -24.42
C PHE A 90 -15.47 5.52 -23.71
N ASP A 91 -16.29 5.70 -22.69
CA ASP A 91 -16.36 6.91 -21.88
C ASP A 91 -15.63 6.78 -20.53
N ALA A 92 -15.73 7.82 -19.70
CA ALA A 92 -15.14 7.82 -18.36
C ALA A 92 -15.75 6.76 -17.43
N GLU A 93 -17.02 6.39 -17.63
CA GLU A 93 -17.70 5.36 -16.84
C GLU A 93 -17.16 3.97 -17.19
N CYS A 94 -16.97 3.69 -18.48
CA CYS A 94 -16.31 2.47 -18.97
C CYS A 94 -14.89 2.36 -18.43
N GLY A 95 -14.14 3.47 -18.44
CA GLY A 95 -12.82 3.56 -17.82
C GLY A 95 -12.84 3.24 -16.33
N LEU A 96 -13.78 3.83 -15.57
CA LEU A 96 -13.95 3.57 -14.14
C LEU A 96 -14.26 2.10 -13.86
N ALA A 97 -15.16 1.49 -14.64
CA ALA A 97 -15.57 0.10 -14.48
C ALA A 97 -14.37 -0.84 -14.68
N ILE A 98 -13.59 -0.66 -15.74
CA ILE A 98 -12.39 -1.47 -16.01
C ILE A 98 -11.36 -1.29 -14.90
N GLY A 99 -11.08 -0.05 -14.49
CA GLY A 99 -10.16 0.22 -13.40
C GLY A 99 -10.61 -0.37 -12.06
N SER A 100 -11.92 -0.41 -11.80
CA SER A 100 -12.50 -1.01 -10.60
C SER A 100 -12.41 -2.53 -10.60
N ILE A 101 -12.58 -3.19 -11.76
CA ILE A 101 -12.39 -4.64 -11.90
C ILE A 101 -10.93 -5.01 -11.61
N LEU A 102 -9.97 -4.24 -12.13
CA LEU A 102 -8.55 -4.46 -11.83
C LEU A 102 -8.22 -4.23 -10.34
N ALA A 103 -8.89 -3.28 -9.70
CA ALA A 103 -8.77 -3.03 -8.26
C ALA A 103 -9.41 -4.11 -7.38
N ALA A 104 -10.31 -4.94 -7.92
CA ALA A 104 -10.93 -6.05 -7.19
C ALA A 104 -9.92 -7.16 -6.85
N GLY A 105 -8.88 -7.37 -7.66
CA GLY A 105 -7.82 -8.35 -7.39
C GLY A 105 -7.14 -8.15 -6.03
N PRO A 106 -6.60 -6.95 -5.74
CA PRO A 106 -6.10 -6.57 -4.42
C PRO A 106 -7.10 -6.82 -3.27
N LEU A 107 -8.39 -6.59 -3.49
CA LEU A 107 -9.44 -6.83 -2.49
C LEU A 107 -9.65 -8.33 -2.22
N VAL A 108 -9.70 -9.14 -3.27
CA VAL A 108 -9.80 -10.60 -3.16
C VAL A 108 -8.58 -11.18 -2.44
N LEU A 109 -7.38 -10.67 -2.73
CA LEU A 109 -6.17 -11.03 -1.98
C LEU A 109 -6.31 -10.66 -0.49
N MET A 110 -6.84 -9.48 -0.19
CA MET A 110 -7.07 -9.04 1.19
C MET A 110 -8.03 -9.96 1.98
N LEU A 111 -9.12 -10.39 1.33
CA LEU A 111 -10.18 -11.17 1.96
C LEU A 111 -9.89 -12.68 2.02
N GLY A 112 -9.22 -13.22 0.99
CA GLY A 112 -9.02 -14.67 0.83
C GLY A 112 -7.61 -15.17 1.13
N HIS A 113 -6.59 -14.30 1.15
CA HIS A 113 -5.21 -14.76 1.31
C HIS A 113 -4.93 -15.18 2.76
N GLN A 114 -4.70 -16.47 2.96
CA GLN A 114 -4.11 -16.96 4.20
C GLN A 114 -2.60 -16.71 4.15
N PRO A 115 -2.05 -15.88 5.04
CA PRO A 115 -0.64 -15.55 4.99
C PRO A 115 0.17 -16.81 5.30
N THR A 116 0.96 -17.25 4.31
CA THR A 116 1.87 -18.37 4.47
C THR A 116 3.14 -17.88 5.16
N PRO A 117 3.52 -18.47 6.31
CA PRO A 117 4.77 -18.12 6.96
C PRO A 117 5.96 -18.56 6.08
N PRO A 118 7.08 -17.82 6.08
CA PRO A 118 8.28 -18.19 5.34
C PRO A 118 8.85 -19.52 5.87
N PRO A 119 9.02 -20.55 5.00
CA PRO A 119 9.45 -21.88 5.43
C PRO A 119 10.87 -21.92 5.99
N GLU A 120 11.72 -20.95 5.62
CA GLU A 120 13.11 -20.82 6.09
C GLU A 120 13.17 -20.63 7.62
N ARG A 121 12.08 -20.16 8.24
CA ARG A 121 11.99 -19.98 9.69
C ARG A 121 11.82 -21.28 10.47
N PHE A 122 11.57 -22.40 9.81
CA PHE A 122 11.29 -23.68 10.47
C PHE A 122 12.49 -24.62 10.56
N ILE A 123 13.53 -24.37 9.77
CA ILE A 123 14.71 -25.25 9.71
C ILE A 123 15.46 -25.20 11.04
N GLY A 124 15.58 -26.35 11.71
CA GLY A 124 16.30 -26.50 12.98
C GLY A 124 15.64 -25.84 14.20
N LYS A 125 14.36 -25.47 14.12
CA LYS A 125 13.59 -24.91 15.25
C LYS A 125 12.77 -25.99 15.95
N SER A 126 12.50 -25.79 17.24
CA SER A 126 11.68 -26.72 18.00
C SER A 126 10.20 -26.66 17.57
N PRO A 127 9.42 -27.74 17.75
CA PRO A 127 7.99 -27.74 17.44
C PRO A 127 7.21 -26.63 18.17
N GLU A 128 7.57 -26.33 19.42
CA GLU A 128 6.94 -25.28 20.22
C GLU A 128 7.15 -23.89 19.58
N TYR A 129 8.35 -23.63 19.07
CA TYR A 129 8.66 -22.40 18.35
C TYR A 129 7.74 -22.25 17.12
N ILE A 130 7.58 -23.32 16.33
CA ILE A 130 6.81 -23.30 15.08
C ILE A 130 5.34 -22.97 15.35
N VAL A 131 4.74 -23.59 16.38
CA VAL A 131 3.34 -23.37 16.78
C VAL A 131 3.14 -21.92 17.23
N VAL A 132 3.99 -21.41 18.13
CA VAL A 132 3.89 -20.03 18.62
C VAL A 132 4.09 -19.05 17.47
N TYR A 133 5.13 -19.25 16.65
CA TYR A 133 5.46 -18.39 15.51
C TYR A 133 4.28 -18.28 14.54
N THR A 134 3.73 -19.43 14.11
CA THR A 134 2.65 -19.47 13.13
C THR A 134 1.38 -18.78 13.63
N ASN A 135 1.03 -19.01 14.90
CA ASN A 135 -0.13 -18.37 15.53
C ASN A 135 0.04 -16.85 15.64
N VAL A 136 1.21 -16.40 16.08
CA VAL A 136 1.53 -14.96 16.19
C VAL A 136 1.54 -14.31 14.82
N TYR A 137 2.18 -14.93 13.83
CA TYR A 137 2.26 -14.42 12.45
C TYR A 137 0.87 -14.24 11.84
N LYS A 138 0.00 -15.27 11.92
CA LYS A 138 -1.38 -15.21 11.42
C LYS A 138 -2.20 -14.14 12.13
N LYS A 139 -2.11 -14.07 13.47
CA LYS A 139 -2.85 -13.08 14.28
C LYS A 139 -2.40 -11.65 13.95
N ARG A 140 -1.09 -11.41 13.89
CA ARG A 140 -0.53 -10.09 13.60
C ARG A 140 -0.79 -9.66 12.16
N THR A 141 -0.71 -10.56 11.18
CA THR A 141 -1.02 -10.21 9.79
C THR A 141 -2.43 -9.65 9.65
N ARG A 142 -3.42 -10.31 10.26
CA ARG A 142 -4.82 -9.82 10.25
C ARG A 142 -4.99 -8.49 10.98
N GLN A 143 -4.23 -8.28 12.06
CA GLN A 143 -4.27 -7.04 12.83
C GLN A 143 -3.63 -5.87 12.08
N LEU A 144 -2.57 -6.12 11.31
CA LEU A 144 -1.80 -5.09 10.61
C LEU A 144 -2.34 -4.81 9.21
N SER A 145 -2.96 -5.77 8.51
CA SER A 145 -3.41 -5.56 7.13
C SER A 145 -4.37 -4.36 7.02
N ARG A 146 -5.40 -4.30 7.89
CA ARG A 146 -6.42 -3.24 7.88
C ARG A 146 -5.84 -1.82 8.03
N PRO A 147 -5.08 -1.48 9.09
CA PRO A 147 -4.57 -0.12 9.25
C PRO A 147 -3.58 0.28 8.15
N TYR A 148 -2.68 -0.62 7.73
CA TYR A 148 -1.71 -0.28 6.68
C TYR A 148 -2.37 -0.16 5.31
N THR A 149 -3.40 -0.94 5.00
CA THR A 149 -4.17 -0.75 3.77
C THR A 149 -4.99 0.53 3.80
N ALA A 150 -5.63 0.86 4.92
CA ALA A 150 -6.31 2.15 5.08
C ALA A 150 -5.33 3.32 4.87
N GLN A 151 -4.13 3.21 5.43
CA GLN A 151 -3.05 4.18 5.20
C GLN A 151 -2.66 4.26 3.72
N GLY A 152 -2.54 3.12 3.03
CA GLY A 152 -2.33 3.05 1.58
C GLY A 152 -3.43 3.75 0.78
N MET A 153 -4.69 3.60 1.16
CA MET A 153 -5.80 4.28 0.49
C MET A 153 -5.69 5.80 0.64
N VAL A 154 -5.35 6.30 1.83
CA VAL A 154 -5.12 7.74 2.05
C VAL A 154 -3.99 8.25 1.16
N ILE A 155 -2.87 7.53 1.08
CA ILE A 155 -1.75 7.88 0.19
C ILE A 155 -2.21 7.87 -1.27
N GLY A 156 -2.97 6.86 -1.69
CA GLY A 156 -3.54 6.77 -3.03
C GLY A 156 -4.43 7.97 -3.39
N CYS A 157 -5.32 8.39 -2.48
CA CYS A 157 -6.18 9.56 -2.69
C CYS A 157 -5.36 10.85 -2.88
N VAL A 158 -4.31 11.03 -2.10
CA VAL A 158 -3.41 12.20 -2.23
C VAL A 158 -2.71 12.21 -3.59
N ILE A 159 -2.19 11.05 -4.03
CA ILE A 159 -1.52 10.93 -5.33
C ILE A 159 -2.51 11.20 -6.46
N THR A 160 -3.65 10.52 -6.47
CA THR A 160 -4.68 10.68 -7.50
C THR A 160 -5.21 12.11 -7.56
N GLY A 161 -5.53 12.71 -6.41
CA GLY A 161 -6.02 14.10 -6.35
C GLY A 161 -4.98 15.10 -6.86
N GLY A 162 -3.70 14.90 -6.50
CA GLY A 162 -2.61 15.72 -7.00
C GLY A 162 -2.44 15.63 -8.52
N LEU A 163 -2.48 14.41 -9.07
CA LEU A 163 -2.42 14.19 -10.52
C LEU A 163 -3.62 14.78 -11.26
N GLY A 164 -4.83 14.63 -10.72
CA GLY A 164 -6.04 15.20 -11.32
C GLY A 164 -5.99 16.73 -11.41
N ILE A 165 -5.49 17.40 -10.36
CA ILE A 165 -5.30 18.86 -10.37
C ILE A 165 -4.27 19.25 -11.43
N LEU A 166 -3.12 18.57 -11.49
CA LEU A 166 -2.06 18.85 -12.46
C LEU A 166 -2.58 18.71 -13.90
N MET A 167 -3.31 17.63 -14.19
CA MET A 167 -3.89 17.42 -15.52
C MET A 167 -4.90 18.50 -15.87
N GLY A 168 -5.79 18.88 -14.94
CA GLY A 168 -6.74 19.97 -15.15
C GLY A 168 -6.06 21.28 -15.55
N GLN A 169 -4.90 21.60 -14.95
CA GLN A 169 -4.13 22.79 -15.31
C GLN A 169 -3.50 22.69 -16.71
N ILE A 170 -3.02 21.51 -17.10
CA ILE A 170 -2.46 21.30 -18.44
C ILE A 170 -3.55 21.52 -19.49
N PHE A 171 -4.76 21.00 -19.26
CA PHE A 171 -5.89 21.20 -20.17
C PHE A 171 -6.31 22.69 -20.26
N GLU A 172 -6.41 23.40 -19.13
CA GLU A 172 -6.77 24.83 -19.12
C GLU A 172 -5.75 25.71 -19.86
N ASN A 173 -4.49 25.27 -19.99
CA ASN A 173 -3.45 26.02 -20.74
C ASN A 173 -3.38 25.64 -22.24
N LEU A 174 -4.08 24.59 -22.66
CA LEU A 174 -4.10 24.16 -24.07
C LEU A 174 -5.25 24.78 -24.88
N GLU A 175 -6.26 25.33 -24.19
CA GLU A 175 -7.37 26.10 -24.76
C GLU A 175 -7.01 27.59 -24.85
#